data_AF-A0A645GEH7-F1
#
_entry.id   AF-A0A645GEH7-F1
#
_cell.length_a   1.000
_cell.length_b   1.000
_cell.length_c   1.000
_cell.angle_alpha   90.00
_cell.angle_beta   90.00
_cell.angle_gamma   90.00
#
_symmetry.space_group_name_H-M   'P 1'
#
loop_
_entity.id
_entity.type
_entity.pdbx_description
1 polymer ?
#
loop_
_entity_poly.entity_id
_entity_poly.type
_entity_poly.pdbx_seq_one_letter_code
_entity_poly.pdbx_strand_id
1 'polypeptide(L)'
;MYGEDGKLRGIEAVIDKDLCSSLLASQLEADLLVIATDVNAAVRPGTTALALAAALHPSAAVCGTPTDVARATIAEIEGLDRGRYSGPVGWIDARGNGEWAIALRCGRLLPDGHSIELFAGCGIVADSEPANELAESNAKLVPMRDALEEQRD
;
A
#
# COMPACT_ATOMS: atom_id res chain seq x y z
N MET A 1 5.85 -7.90 -23.99
CA MET A 1 5.60 -6.87 -22.96
C MET A 1 4.96 -5.62 -23.56
N TYR A 2 5.35 -5.19 -24.77
CA TYR A 2 4.55 -4.29 -25.62
C TYR A 2 3.81 -5.11 -26.68
N GLY A 3 2.58 -4.73 -27.02
CA GLY A 3 1.87 -5.26 -28.18
C GLY A 3 2.49 -4.77 -29.49
N GLU A 4 2.08 -5.34 -30.62
CA GLU A 4 2.50 -4.89 -31.96
C GLU A 4 2.16 -3.41 -32.23
N ASP A 5 1.23 -2.84 -31.46
CA ASP A 5 0.85 -1.43 -31.47
C ASP A 5 1.75 -0.53 -30.60
N GLY A 6 2.82 -1.09 -30.01
CA GLY A 6 3.68 -0.38 -29.07
C GLY A 6 2.97 0.02 -27.77
N LYS A 7 1.77 -0.51 -27.51
CA LYS A 7 1.05 -0.27 -26.26
C LYS A 7 1.34 -1.39 -25.29
N LEU A 8 1.69 -1.00 -24.07
CA LEU A 8 1.72 -1.93 -22.95
C LEU A 8 0.28 -2.39 -22.66
N ARG A 9 0.08 -3.71 -22.62
CA ARG A 9 -1.20 -4.33 -22.23
C ARG A 9 -0.94 -5.32 -21.10
N GLY A 10 -1.76 -5.26 -20.05
CA GLY A 10 -1.60 -6.10 -18.86
C GLY A 10 -0.42 -5.70 -17.98
N ILE A 11 -0.20 -4.39 -17.77
CA ILE A 11 0.84 -3.95 -16.83
C ILE A 11 0.33 -4.19 -15.42
N GLU A 12 1.03 -5.07 -14.72
CA GLU A 12 1.14 -4.99 -13.28
C GLU A 12 2.48 -4.33 -12.96
N ALA A 13 2.44 -3.08 -12.49
CA ALA A 13 3.63 -2.41 -12.01
C ALA A 13 3.76 -2.75 -10.52
N VAL A 14 4.38 -3.89 -10.23
CA VAL A 14 4.97 -4.11 -8.91
C VAL A 14 6.28 -3.35 -8.93
N ILE A 15 6.33 -2.22 -8.23
CA ILE A 15 7.61 -1.58 -7.93
C ILE A 15 8.25 -2.45 -6.87
N ASP A 16 9.08 -3.38 -7.34
CA ASP A 16 9.94 -4.13 -6.44
C ASP A 16 10.93 -3.15 -5.78
N LYS A 17 11.32 -3.49 -4.55
CA LYS A 17 12.30 -2.74 -3.80
C LYS A 17 13.67 -3.31 -4.16
N ASP A 18 14.04 -3.20 -5.44
CA ASP A 18 15.24 -3.83 -5.98
C ASP A 18 16.50 -3.18 -5.39
N LEU A 19 17.59 -3.95 -5.37
CA LEU A 19 18.94 -3.44 -5.10
C LEU A 19 19.26 -2.19 -5.94
N CYS A 20 18.74 -2.10 -7.18
CA CYS A 20 18.93 -0.95 -8.05
C CYS A 20 18.37 0.35 -7.45
N SER A 21 17.14 0.32 -6.93
CA SER A 21 16.48 1.46 -6.29
C SER A 21 17.22 1.88 -5.01
N SER A 22 17.72 0.92 -4.24
CA SER A 22 18.53 1.20 -3.03
C SER A 22 19.88 1.83 -3.37
N LEU A 23 20.57 1.35 -4.42
CA LEU A 23 21.83 1.92 -4.86
C LEU A 23 21.64 3.34 -5.39
N LEU A 24 20.57 3.57 -6.16
CA LEU A 24 20.22 4.90 -6.66
C LEU A 24 19.94 5.87 -5.51
N ALA A 25 19.14 5.48 -4.51
CA ALA A 25 18.88 6.30 -3.33
C ALA A 25 20.17 6.69 -2.60
N SER A 26 21.10 5.74 -2.43
CA SER A 26 22.40 5.99 -1.81
C SER A 26 23.28 6.93 -2.63
N GLN A 27 23.31 6.79 -3.96
CA GLN A 27 24.07 7.68 -4.84
C GLN A 27 23.50 9.10 -4.88
N LEU A 28 22.19 9.24 -4.66
CA LEU A 28 21.51 10.54 -4.60
C LEU A 28 21.56 11.18 -3.20
N GLU A 29 22.16 10.52 -2.21
CA GLU A 29 22.13 10.95 -0.80
C GLU A 29 20.69 11.26 -0.32
N ALA A 30 19.71 10.49 -0.81
CA ALA A 30 18.30 10.75 -0.53
C ALA A 30 17.88 10.10 0.80
N ASP A 31 17.30 10.90 1.71
CA ASP A 31 16.65 10.38 2.92
C ASP A 31 15.44 9.48 2.59
N LEU A 32 14.76 9.78 1.48
CA LEU A 32 13.69 8.98 0.90
C LEU A 32 13.67 9.15 -0.62
N LEU A 33 13.67 8.03 -1.34
CA LEU A 33 13.45 7.99 -2.78
C LEU A 33 12.11 7.29 -3.07
N VAL A 34 11.20 8.00 -3.74
CA VAL A 34 9.95 7.44 -4.25
C VAL A 34 10.01 7.37 -5.77
N ILE A 35 9.94 6.16 -6.32
CA ILE A 35 9.76 5.94 -7.75
C ILE A 35 8.25 5.74 -7.96
N ALA A 36 7.66 6.55 -8.83
CA ALA A 36 6.23 6.52 -9.11
C ALA A 36 5.96 6.60 -10.61
N THR A 37 4.83 6.04 -11.04
CA THR A 37 4.34 6.15 -12.42
C THR A 37 2.87 6.52 -12.39
N ASP A 38 2.52 7.60 -13.07
CA ASP A 38 1.14 8.05 -13.16
C ASP A 38 0.37 7.19 -14.18
N VAL A 39 -0.77 6.64 -13.75
CA VAL A 39 -1.70 5.92 -14.61
C VAL A 39 -3.00 6.71 -14.72
N ASN A 40 -3.28 7.20 -15.92
CA ASN A 40 -4.44 8.06 -16.18
C ASN A 40 -5.45 7.36 -17.11
N ALA A 41 -6.75 7.58 -16.88
CA ALA A 41 -7.82 7.05 -17.72
C ALA A 41 -9.02 8.00 -17.78
N ALA A 42 -9.75 7.96 -18.89
CA ALA A 42 -11.07 8.60 -19.00
C ALA A 42 -12.15 7.61 -18.55
N VAL A 43 -13.12 8.09 -17.78
CA VAL A 43 -14.21 7.28 -17.21
C VAL A 43 -15.54 7.62 -17.87
N ARG A 44 -16.50 6.69 -17.78
CA ARG A 44 -17.86 6.93 -18.31
C ARG A 44 -18.53 8.07 -17.52
N PRO A 45 -19.36 8.90 -18.17
CA PRO A 45 -20.16 9.90 -17.48
C PRO A 45 -20.97 9.28 -16.32
N GLY A 46 -20.99 9.98 -15.18
CA GLY A 46 -21.67 9.50 -13.96
C GLY A 46 -20.87 8.53 -13.11
N THR A 47 -19.65 8.14 -13.51
CA THR A 47 -18.74 7.37 -12.65
C THR A 47 -18.20 8.27 -11.54
N THR A 48 -18.33 7.84 -10.28
CA THR A 48 -17.84 8.59 -9.11
C THR A 48 -16.45 8.12 -8.68
N ALA A 49 -15.71 8.98 -7.96
CA ALA A 49 -14.42 8.63 -7.38
C ALA A 49 -14.52 7.43 -6.42
N LEU A 50 -15.61 7.33 -5.64
CA LEU A 50 -15.86 6.18 -4.76
C LEU A 50 -16.07 4.88 -5.55
N ALA A 51 -16.79 4.92 -6.67
CA ALA A 51 -16.98 3.74 -7.51
C ALA A 51 -15.65 3.26 -8.11
N LEU A 52 -14.75 4.19 -8.48
CA LEU A 52 -13.40 3.86 -8.95
C LEU A 52 -12.56 3.26 -7.83
N ALA A 53 -12.56 3.86 -6.63
CA ALA A 53 -11.85 3.30 -5.48
C ALA A 53 -12.31 1.88 -5.14
N ALA A 54 -13.62 1.61 -5.19
CA ALA A 54 -14.18 0.28 -4.97
C ALA A 54 -13.78 -0.74 -6.06
N ALA A 55 -13.63 -0.30 -7.31
CA ALA A 55 -13.22 -1.16 -8.42
C ALA A 55 -11.72 -1.45 -8.44
N LEU A 56 -10.90 -0.53 -7.94
CA LEU A 56 -9.43 -0.63 -7.92
C LEU A 56 -8.89 -1.23 -6.61
N HIS A 57 -9.67 -1.22 -5.54
CA HIS A 57 -9.26 -1.78 -4.26
C HIS A 57 -9.63 -3.27 -4.17
N PRO A 58 -8.73 -4.14 -3.67
CA PRO A 58 -7.41 -3.84 -3.14
C PRO A 58 -6.38 -3.74 -4.25
N SER A 59 -5.41 -2.85 -4.03
CA SER A 59 -4.27 -2.77 -4.93
C SER A 59 -3.35 -3.98 -4.72
N ALA A 60 -2.59 -4.34 -5.77
CA ALA A 60 -1.53 -5.33 -5.68
C ALA A 60 -0.51 -5.01 -4.57
N ALA A 61 -0.28 -3.72 -4.27
CA ALA A 61 0.65 -3.29 -3.22
C ALA A 61 0.24 -3.74 -1.80
N VAL A 62 -1.05 -3.97 -1.53
CA VAL A 62 -1.52 -4.38 -0.19
C VAL A 62 -2.10 -5.80 -0.12
N CYS A 63 -2.40 -6.38 -1.28
CA CYS A 63 -3.02 -7.69 -1.38
C CYS A 63 -2.20 -8.71 -2.18
N GLY A 64 -1.34 -8.26 -3.10
CA GLY A 64 -0.58 -9.11 -4.02
C GLY A 64 -1.32 -9.44 -5.32
N THR A 65 -0.69 -10.34 -6.09
CA THR A 65 -1.13 -10.78 -7.41
C THR A 65 -0.91 -12.29 -7.62
N PRO A 66 -1.82 -13.00 -8.31
CA PRO A 66 -3.18 -12.57 -8.67
C PRO A 66 -4.03 -12.26 -7.42
N THR A 67 -4.81 -11.17 -7.46
CA THR A 67 -5.44 -10.58 -6.26
C THR A 67 -6.33 -11.54 -5.47
N ASP A 68 -7.14 -12.36 -6.14
CA ASP A 68 -8.04 -13.30 -5.46
C ASP A 68 -7.28 -14.42 -4.74
N VAL A 69 -6.20 -14.92 -5.36
CA VAL A 69 -5.32 -15.94 -4.77
C VAL A 69 -4.60 -15.35 -3.57
N ALA A 70 -3.98 -14.18 -3.75
CA ALA A 70 -3.20 -13.55 -2.71
C ALA A 70 -4.07 -13.13 -1.51
N ARG A 71 -5.31 -12.66 -1.75
CA ARG A 71 -6.29 -12.40 -0.69
C ARG A 71 -6.62 -13.65 0.12
N ALA A 72 -6.88 -14.76 -0.55
CA ALA A 72 -7.21 -16.02 0.12
C ALA A 72 -6.03 -16.50 0.98
N THR A 73 -4.82 -16.45 0.44
CA THR A 73 -3.58 -16.79 1.16
C THR A 73 -3.36 -15.90 2.38
N ILE A 74 -3.55 -14.58 2.26
CA ILE A 74 -3.46 -13.65 3.39
C ILE A 74 -4.44 -14.04 4.50
N ALA A 75 -5.70 -14.29 4.13
CA ALA A 75 -6.74 -14.67 5.10
C ALA A 75 -6.42 -15.99 5.82
N GLU A 76 -5.85 -16.96 5.11
CA GLU A 76 -5.42 -18.26 5.65
C GLU A 76 -4.24 -18.11 6.62
N ILE A 77 -3.20 -17.36 6.23
CA ILE A 77 -1.94 -17.29 6.96
C ILE A 77 -2.03 -16.37 8.18
N GLU A 78 -2.66 -15.21 8.05
CA GLU A 78 -2.66 -14.21 9.13
C GLU A 78 -3.62 -14.59 10.25
N GLY A 79 -4.83 -15.03 9.92
CA GLY A 79 -5.89 -15.22 10.90
C GLY A 79 -6.28 -13.94 11.66
N LEU A 80 -5.95 -12.76 11.11
CA LEU A 80 -6.18 -11.45 11.71
C LEU A 80 -7.36 -10.72 11.07
N ASP A 81 -8.12 -9.97 11.88
CA ASP A 81 -9.00 -8.93 11.36
C ASP A 81 -8.22 -7.62 11.20
N ARG A 82 -7.81 -7.33 9.96
CA ARG A 82 -7.11 -6.09 9.60
C ARG A 82 -7.98 -4.84 9.80
N GLY A 83 -9.29 -4.97 9.99
CA GLY A 83 -10.20 -3.85 10.18
C GLY A 83 -10.10 -2.84 9.03
N ARG A 84 -9.65 -1.61 9.34
CA ARG A 84 -9.47 -0.53 8.35
C ARG A 84 -8.06 -0.46 7.75
N TYR A 85 -7.10 -1.24 8.28
CA TYR A 85 -5.75 -1.28 7.73
C TYR A 85 -5.80 -1.72 6.27
N SER A 86 -5.01 -1.06 5.41
CA SER A 86 -4.98 -1.20 3.95
C SER A 86 -6.28 -0.81 3.22
N GLY A 87 -7.33 -0.38 3.93
CA GLY A 87 -8.59 0.06 3.32
C GLY A 87 -8.49 1.44 2.67
N PRO A 88 -9.40 1.79 1.75
CA PRO A 88 -9.44 3.13 1.16
C PRO A 88 -9.96 4.17 2.17
N VAL A 89 -9.28 5.31 2.24
CA VAL A 89 -9.66 6.48 3.03
C VAL A 89 -9.60 7.72 2.14
N GLY A 90 -10.63 8.56 2.19
CA GLY A 90 -10.74 9.66 1.25
C GLY A 90 -11.99 10.49 1.43
N TRP A 91 -12.29 11.30 0.42
CA TRP A 91 -13.45 12.18 0.38
C TRP A 91 -14.14 12.12 -0.98
N ILE A 92 -15.39 12.57 -1.01
CA ILE A 92 -16.18 12.74 -2.24
C ILE A 92 -17.04 14.01 -2.11
N ASP A 93 -17.13 14.81 -3.19
CA ASP A 93 -18.03 15.95 -3.25
C ASP A 93 -19.43 15.56 -3.77
N ALA A 94 -20.35 16.53 -3.73
CA ALA A 94 -21.71 16.36 -4.24
C ALA A 94 -21.79 16.11 -5.77
N ARG A 95 -20.69 16.31 -6.51
CA ARG A 95 -20.59 16.06 -7.96
C ARG A 95 -19.99 14.69 -8.26
N GLY A 96 -19.57 13.94 -7.24
CA GLY A 96 -18.98 12.62 -7.36
C GLY A 96 -17.46 12.62 -7.59
N ASN A 97 -16.79 13.77 -7.53
CA ASN A 97 -15.33 13.86 -7.57
C ASN A 97 -14.76 13.58 -6.19
N GLY A 98 -13.49 13.19 -6.11
CA GLY A 98 -12.86 12.91 -4.83
C GLY A 98 -11.45 12.38 -4.99
N GLU A 99 -10.84 12.12 -3.85
CA GLU A 99 -9.50 11.56 -3.74
C GLU A 99 -9.51 10.46 -2.68
N TRP A 100 -8.76 9.40 -2.95
CA TRP A 100 -8.68 8.22 -2.11
C TRP A 100 -7.23 7.80 -1.96
N ALA A 101 -6.81 7.57 -0.73
CA ALA A 101 -5.55 6.97 -0.36
C ALA A 101 -5.78 5.60 0.27
N ILE A 102 -4.72 4.80 0.35
CA ILE A 102 -4.72 3.54 1.09
C ILE A 102 -4.29 3.83 2.53
N ALA A 103 -5.07 3.36 3.50
CA ALA A 103 -4.76 3.48 4.92
C ALA A 103 -3.57 2.58 5.29
N LEU A 104 -2.38 3.11 5.06
CA LEU A 104 -1.11 2.61 5.56
C LEU A 104 -0.58 3.58 6.60
N ARG A 105 0.36 3.15 7.44
CA ARG A 105 0.91 4.00 8.52
C ARG A 105 -0.22 4.63 9.34
N CYS A 106 -1.10 3.79 9.87
CA CYS A 106 -2.25 4.20 10.65
C CYS A 106 -2.40 3.27 11.88
N GLY A 107 -3.23 3.70 12.84
CA GLY A 107 -3.55 2.90 14.02
C GLY A 107 -5.05 2.86 14.31
N ARG A 108 -5.51 1.75 14.87
CA ARG A 108 -6.89 1.56 15.37
C ARG A 108 -6.91 1.81 16.86
N LEU A 109 -7.59 2.88 17.29
CA LEU A 109 -7.88 3.10 18.70
C LEU A 109 -8.82 2.00 19.19
N LEU A 110 -8.47 1.35 20.30
CA LEU A 110 -9.28 0.30 20.90
C LEU A 110 -10.41 0.91 21.75
N PRO A 111 -11.48 0.15 22.06
CA PRO A 111 -12.64 0.66 22.82
C PRO A 111 -12.32 1.22 24.21
N ASP A 112 -11.15 0.91 24.76
CA ASP A 112 -10.68 1.41 26.06
C ASP A 112 -10.22 2.89 26.01
N GLY A 113 -10.05 3.45 24.81
CA GLY A 113 -9.69 4.84 24.57
C GLY A 113 -8.24 5.20 24.88
N HIS A 114 -7.38 4.25 25.26
CA HIS A 114 -5.98 4.49 25.61
C HIS A 114 -5.00 3.49 25.00
N SER A 115 -5.51 2.44 24.34
CA SER A 115 -4.70 1.50 23.58
C SER A 115 -4.88 1.72 22.08
N ILE A 116 -3.79 1.64 21.33
CA ILE A 116 -3.79 1.72 19.87
C ILE A 116 -3.14 0.47 19.27
N GLU A 117 -3.79 -0.12 18.28
CA GLU A 117 -3.28 -1.24 17.52
C GLU A 117 -2.71 -0.74 16.19
N LEU A 118 -1.47 -1.11 15.90
CA LEU A 118 -0.75 -0.73 14.68
C LEU A 118 -0.56 -1.96 13.79
N PHE A 119 -0.64 -1.73 12.48
CA PHE A 119 -0.41 -2.76 11.47
C PHE A 119 0.70 -2.33 10.53
N ALA A 120 1.55 -3.30 10.17
CA ALA A 120 2.53 -3.17 9.10
C ALA A 120 2.71 -4.52 8.42
N GLY A 121 3.13 -4.47 7.16
CA GLY A 121 3.43 -5.64 6.36
C GLY A 121 4.43 -5.32 5.26
N CYS A 122 4.83 -6.36 4.55
CA CYS A 122 5.74 -6.35 3.42
C CYS A 122 5.15 -7.20 2.30
N GLY A 123 5.58 -6.91 1.06
CA GLY A 123 5.26 -7.75 -0.08
C GLY A 123 6.26 -8.90 -0.14
N ILE A 124 5.76 -10.13 -0.24
CA ILE A 124 6.62 -11.32 -0.34
C ILE A 124 6.76 -11.72 -1.80
N VAL A 125 8.01 -11.88 -2.25
CA VAL A 125 8.37 -12.39 -3.57
C VAL A 125 9.18 -13.69 -3.44
N ALA A 126 9.46 -14.36 -4.56
CA ALA A 126 10.12 -15.67 -4.56
C ALA A 126 11.52 -15.64 -3.89
N ASP A 127 12.24 -14.53 -4.04
CA ASP A 127 13.58 -14.34 -3.50
C ASP A 127 13.58 -13.62 -2.13
N SER A 128 12.41 -13.49 -1.48
CA SER A 128 12.28 -12.89 -0.16
C SER A 128 12.94 -13.75 0.92
N GLU A 129 13.72 -13.09 1.78
CA GLU A 129 14.33 -13.71 2.96
C GLU A 129 13.50 -13.40 4.22
N PRO A 130 12.94 -14.39 4.94
CA PRO A 130 11.98 -14.16 6.02
C PRO A 130 12.46 -13.17 7.10
N ALA A 131 13.74 -13.20 7.44
CA ALA A 131 14.32 -12.31 8.43
C ALA A 131 14.33 -10.83 7.96
N ASN A 132 14.57 -10.60 6.67
CA ASN A 132 14.57 -9.27 6.08
C ASN A 132 13.15 -8.69 6.02
N GLU A 133 12.17 -9.51 5.66
CA GLU A 133 10.77 -9.11 5.56
C GLU A 133 10.16 -8.75 6.91
N LEU A 134 10.54 -9.50 7.96
CA LEU A 134 10.17 -9.17 9.34
C LEU A 134 10.82 -7.85 9.78
N ALA A 135 12.12 -7.66 9.49
CA ALA A 135 12.83 -6.43 9.81
C ALA A 135 12.20 -5.21 9.11
N GLU A 136 11.81 -5.36 7.84
CA GLU A 136 11.11 -4.31 7.08
C GLU A 136 9.76 -3.96 7.71
N SER A 137 8.95 -4.97 8.05
CA SER A 137 7.64 -4.76 8.67
C SER A 137 7.77 -4.05 10.02
N ASN A 138 8.78 -4.40 10.81
CA ASN A 138 9.11 -3.70 12.06
C ASN A 138 9.57 -2.26 11.83
N ALA A 139 10.46 -2.02 10.87
CA ALA A 139 10.88 -0.67 10.50
C ALA A 139 9.68 0.19 10.04
N LYS A 140 8.67 -0.43 9.43
CA LYS A 140 7.43 0.25 9.04
C LYS A 140 6.53 0.64 10.21
N LEU A 141 6.76 0.14 11.41
CA LEU A 141 6.05 0.59 12.60
C LEU A 141 6.70 1.81 13.27
N VAL A 142 8.00 2.02 13.04
CA VAL A 142 8.81 3.03 13.75
C VAL A 142 8.19 4.42 13.69
N PRO A 143 7.84 5.03 12.54
CA PRO A 143 7.28 6.38 12.56
C PRO A 143 5.92 6.51 13.24
N MET A 144 5.12 5.44 13.28
CA MET A 144 3.88 5.45 14.05
C MET A 144 4.15 5.40 15.55
N ARG A 145 5.12 4.60 15.97
CA ARG A 145 5.55 4.51 17.37
C ARG A 145 6.16 5.83 17.82
N ASP A 146 7.08 6.39 17.05
CA ASP A 146 7.74 7.66 17.35
C ASP A 146 6.72 8.82 17.45
N ALA A 147 5.65 8.79 16.66
CA ALA A 147 4.58 9.80 16.72
C ALA A 147 3.66 9.65 17.94
N LEU A 148 3.63 8.46 18.57
CA LEU A 148 2.81 8.15 19.75
C LEU A 148 3.61 8.23 21.06
N GLU A 149 4.93 8.04 20.97
CA GLU A 149 5.84 8.21 22.09
C GLU A 149 5.99 9.72 22.38
N GLU A 150 5.75 10.11 23.63
CA GLU A 150 5.86 11.49 24.08
C GLU A 150 7.30 11.99 23.83
N GLN A 151 7.47 13.06 23.07
CA GLN A 151 8.74 13.78 22.94
C GLN A 151 9.06 14.35 24.34
N ARG A 152 9.81 13.60 25.14
CA ARG A 152 10.35 14.10 26.40
C ARG A 152 11.45 15.10 26.08
N ASP A 153 11.09 16.38 26.08
CA ASP A 153 12.04 17.50 26.13
C ASP A 153 12.95 17.41 27.38
#